data_AF-A0AAD6DID4-F1
#
_entry.id   AF-A0AAD6DID4-F1
#
_cell.length_a   1.000
_cell.length_b   1.000
_cell.length_c   1.000
_cell.angle_alpha   90.00
_cell.angle_beta   90.00
_cell.angle_gamma   90.00
#
_symmetry.space_group_name_H-M   'P 1'
#
loop_
_entity.id
_entity.type
_entity.pdbx_description
1 polymer ?
#
loop_
_entity_poly.entity_id
_entity_poly.type
_entity_poly.pdbx_seq_one_letter_code
_entity_poly.pdbx_strand_id
1 'polypeptide(L)'
;MLLIDHIGRKRSLISGIVVQQISMLYIAITLTVETSLDNDQSPSAKRASLGAIVFIYFVGIGWAMGWNSIQYLLNAEIFPLQVRATGSSLLMCFHYANRYGLSKAVPSMLLQGSLKPEGTFWFFSLLTFFGLLWTWFLLPETAGRTLEETNGLFN
;
A
#
# COMPACT_ATOMS: atom_id res chain seq x y z
N MET A 1 1.45 1.73 -17.00
CA MET A 1 0.30 1.70 -17.95
C MET A 1 0.37 0.45 -18.83
N LEU A 2 1.41 0.25 -19.65
CA LEU A 2 1.54 -0.96 -20.50
C LEU A 2 1.37 -2.32 -19.78
N LEU A 3 1.92 -2.47 -18.56
CA LEU A 3 1.79 -3.71 -17.78
C LEU A 3 0.36 -3.92 -17.23
N ILE A 4 -0.32 -2.81 -16.90
CA ILE A 4 -1.68 -2.80 -16.34
C ILE A 4 -2.70 -3.15 -17.44
N ASP A 5 -2.46 -2.64 -18.65
CA ASP A 5 -3.32 -2.85 -19.81
C ASP A 5 -3.26 -4.30 -20.32
N HIS A 6 -2.14 -5.01 -20.11
CA HIS A 6 -1.99 -6.41 -20.51
C HIS A 6 -2.41 -7.44 -19.45
N ILE A 7 -2.26 -7.14 -18.15
CA ILE A 7 -2.48 -8.11 -17.05
C ILE A 7 -3.90 -8.02 -16.48
N GLY A 8 -4.58 -6.88 -16.64
CA GLY A 8 -5.83 -6.56 -15.96
C GLY A 8 -5.59 -5.73 -14.71
N ARG A 9 -6.55 -4.85 -14.40
CA ARG A 9 -6.38 -3.75 -13.43
C ARG A 9 -6.39 -4.28 -12.00
N LYS A 10 -7.34 -5.17 -11.68
CA LYS A 10 -7.40 -5.81 -10.35
C LYS A 10 -6.18 -6.70 -10.11
N ARG A 11 -5.75 -7.46 -11.12
CA ARG A 11 -4.59 -8.36 -11.02
C ARG A 11 -3.28 -7.61 -10.81
N SER A 12 -3.05 -6.52 -11.55
CA SER A 12 -1.88 -5.65 -11.34
C SER A 12 -1.90 -4.98 -9.96
N LEU A 13 -3.09 -4.60 -9.47
CA LEU A 13 -3.22 -4.02 -8.15
C LEU A 13 -2.87 -5.04 -7.06
N ILE A 14 -3.45 -6.24 -7.14
CA ILE A 14 -3.20 -7.31 -6.17
C ILE A 14 -1.73 -7.71 -6.14
N SER A 15 -1.08 -7.87 -7.30
CA SER A 15 0.35 -8.23 -7.34
C SER A 15 1.23 -7.15 -6.68
N GLY A 16 0.93 -5.86 -6.92
CA GLY A 16 1.62 -4.75 -6.26
C GLY A 16 1.44 -4.77 -4.74
N ILE A 17 0.21 -4.98 -4.26
CA ILE A 17 -0.08 -5.05 -2.82
C ILE A 17 0.59 -6.27 -2.17
N VAL A 18 0.63 -7.42 -2.85
CA VAL A 18 1.31 -8.63 -2.35
C VAL A 18 2.82 -8.41 -2.23
N VAL A 19 3.46 -7.81 -3.24
CA VAL A 19 4.89 -7.45 -3.18
C VAL A 19 5.15 -6.49 -2.02
N GLN A 20 4.28 -5.49 -1.85
CA GLN A 20 4.36 -4.54 -0.74
C GLN A 20 4.22 -5.24 0.61
N GLN A 21 3.26 -6.15 0.75
CA GLN A 21 2.98 -6.88 1.98
C GLN A 21 4.14 -7.78 2.41
N ILE A 22 4.68 -8.57 1.47
CA ILE A 22 5.83 -9.46 1.74
C ILE A 22 7.04 -8.63 2.17
N SER A 23 7.29 -7.51 1.49
CA SER A 23 8.40 -6.62 1.80
C SER A 23 8.26 -6.00 3.20
N MET A 24 7.07 -5.56 3.56
CA MET A 24 6.80 -4.98 4.88
C MET A 24 6.90 -6.01 6.00
N LEU A 25 6.44 -7.24 5.77
CA LEU A 25 6.61 -8.35 6.73
C LEU A 25 8.09 -8.64 6.95
N TYR A 26 8.90 -8.70 5.88
CA TYR A 26 10.33 -8.93 6.00
C TYR A 26 11.03 -7.86 6.85
N ILE A 27 10.72 -6.58 6.61
CA ILE A 27 11.27 -5.46 7.38
C ILE A 27 10.84 -5.55 8.85
N ALA A 28 9.55 -5.77 9.11
CA ALA A 28 9.01 -5.85 10.47
C ALA A 28 9.66 -6.99 11.27
N ILE A 29 9.81 -8.17 10.66
CA ILE A 29 10.47 -9.33 11.28
C ILE A 29 11.95 -9.02 11.56
N THR A 30 12.67 -8.46 10.58
CA THR A 30 14.10 -8.14 10.73
C THR A 30 14.32 -7.13 11.87
N LEU A 31 13.51 -6.07 11.94
CA LEU A 31 13.58 -5.09 13.03
C LEU A 31 13.26 -5.73 14.38
N THR A 32 12.25 -6.60 14.47
CA THR A 32 11.90 -7.30 15.72
C THR A 32 13.04 -8.18 16.22
N VAL A 33 13.73 -8.89 15.31
CA VAL A 33 14.88 -9.73 15.62
C VAL A 33 16.07 -8.87 16.07
N GLU A 34 16.37 -7.79 15.36
CA GLU A 34 17.46 -6.87 15.72
C GLU A 34 17.25 -6.22 17.10
N THR A 35 16.02 -5.84 17.45
CA THR A 35 15.70 -5.31 18.79
C THR A 35 15.84 -6.36 19.89
N SER A 36 15.69 -7.63 19.57
CA SER A 36 15.77 -8.74 20.55
C SER A 36 17.19 -9.23 20.80
N LEU A 37 18.13 -8.94 19.90
CA LEU A 37 19.54 -9.30 20.04
C LEU A 37 20.26 -8.12 20.72
N ASP A 38 20.63 -8.30 21.98
CA ASP A 38 21.30 -7.28 22.80
C ASP A 38 22.73 -7.03 22.26
N ASN A 39 22.83 -6.15 21.26
CA ASN A 39 24.06 -5.60 20.65
C ASN A 39 25.07 -6.62 20.09
N ASP A 40 24.73 -7.90 20.01
CA ASP A 40 25.59 -8.92 19.41
C ASP A 40 25.49 -8.82 17.88
N GLN A 41 26.37 -7.98 17.31
CA GLN A 41 26.47 -7.68 15.88
C GLN A 41 27.04 -8.88 15.10
N SER A 42 26.31 -10.00 15.09
CA SER A 42 26.66 -11.15 14.27
C SER A 42 26.66 -10.74 12.78
N PRO A 43 27.59 -11.25 11.96
CA PRO A 43 27.62 -10.98 10.52
C PRO A 43 26.29 -11.28 9.80
N SER A 44 25.49 -12.22 10.34
CA SER A 44 24.17 -12.55 9.82
C SER A 44 23.16 -11.41 10.04
N ALA A 45 23.16 -10.76 11.21
CA ALA A 45 22.28 -9.62 11.52
C ALA A 45 22.56 -8.44 10.57
N LYS A 46 23.84 -8.14 10.32
CA LYS A 46 24.24 -7.08 9.37
C LYS A 46 23.75 -7.35 7.94
N ARG A 47 23.78 -8.63 7.49
CA ARG A 47 23.26 -9.04 6.18
C ARG A 47 21.73 -8.94 6.11
N ALA A 48 21.02 -9.27 7.20
CA ALA A 48 19.57 -9.12 7.28
C ALA A 48 19.16 -7.63 7.22
N SER A 49 19.87 -6.76 7.94
CA SER A 49 19.67 -5.30 7.90
C SER A 49 19.84 -4.71 6.49
N LEU A 50 20.90 -5.12 5.77
CA LEU A 50 21.09 -4.76 4.36
C LEU A 50 19.94 -5.25 3.48
N GLY A 51 19.45 -6.46 3.74
CA GLY A 51 18.24 -6.98 3.10
C GLY A 51 17.03 -6.08 3.34
N ALA A 52 16.81 -5.63 4.58
CA ALA A 52 15.69 -4.76 4.92
C ALA A 52 15.70 -3.45 4.12
N ILE A 53 16.88 -2.85 3.91
CA ILE A 53 17.04 -1.67 3.05
C ILE A 53 16.58 -1.96 1.62
N VAL A 54 16.97 -3.11 1.04
CA VAL A 54 16.52 -3.52 -0.29
C VAL A 54 15.01 -3.70 -0.34
N PHE A 55 14.42 -4.31 0.69
CA PHE A 55 12.97 -4.50 0.77
C PHE A 55 12.20 -3.19 0.90
N ILE A 56 12.77 -2.12 1.46
CA ILE A 56 12.15 -0.79 1.44
C ILE A 56 11.93 -0.30 0.00
N TYR A 57 12.86 -0.57 -0.92
CA TYR A 57 12.66 -0.23 -2.33
C TYR A 57 11.54 -1.08 -2.96
N PHE A 58 11.43 -2.37 -2.60
CA PHE A 58 10.34 -3.22 -3.05
C PHE A 58 8.97 -2.77 -2.54
N VAL A 59 8.89 -2.17 -1.33
CA VAL A 59 7.67 -1.48 -0.86
C VAL A 59 7.29 -0.36 -1.83
N GLY A 60 8.25 0.46 -2.26
CA GLY A 60 8.02 1.53 -3.24
C GLY A 60 7.55 1.03 -4.60
N ILE A 61 8.14 -0.06 -5.09
CA ILE A 61 7.73 -0.71 -6.35
C ILE A 61 6.29 -1.24 -6.23
N GLY A 62 5.98 -1.95 -5.14
CA GLY A 62 4.64 -2.46 -4.87
C GLY A 62 3.59 -1.36 -4.79
N TRP A 63 3.93 -0.24 -4.14
CA TRP A 63 3.06 0.95 -4.06
C TRP A 63 2.81 1.58 -5.43
N ALA A 64 3.85 1.72 -6.25
CA ALA A 64 3.75 2.28 -7.60
C ALA A 64 2.88 1.42 -8.53
N MET A 65 3.08 0.10 -8.49
CA MET A 65 2.32 -0.87 -9.29
C MET A 65 0.88 -1.03 -8.80
N GLY A 66 0.67 -0.98 -7.49
CA GLY A 66 -0.62 -1.17 -6.85
C GLY A 66 -1.38 0.14 -6.66
N TRP A 67 -1.32 0.67 -5.44
CA TRP A 67 -2.16 1.78 -4.97
C TRP A 67 -2.06 3.05 -5.81
N ASN A 68 -0.85 3.43 -6.24
CA ASN A 68 -0.66 4.64 -7.04
C ASN A 68 -1.34 4.55 -8.40
N SER A 69 -1.34 3.36 -9.02
CA SER A 69 -1.92 3.17 -10.34
C SER A 69 -3.44 3.14 -10.30
N ILE A 70 -4.03 2.50 -9.27
CA ILE A 70 -5.48 2.36 -9.20
C ILE A 70 -6.20 3.64 -8.75
N GLN A 71 -5.59 4.50 -7.93
CA GLN A 71 -6.31 5.65 -7.37
C GLN A 71 -6.85 6.58 -8.45
N TYR A 72 -6.05 6.81 -9.51
CA TYR A 72 -6.44 7.70 -10.61
C TYR A 72 -7.48 7.04 -11.52
N LEU A 73 -7.42 5.73 -11.61
CA LEU A 73 -8.24 4.92 -12.49
C LEU A 73 -9.65 4.74 -11.92
N LEU A 74 -9.75 4.27 -10.67
CA LEU A 74 -11.02 4.11 -9.96
C LEU A 74 -11.79 5.43 -9.82
N ASN A 75 -11.09 6.53 -9.57
CA ASN A 75 -11.72 7.83 -9.43
C ASN A 75 -12.40 8.29 -10.74
N ALA A 76 -11.87 7.90 -11.91
CA ALA A 76 -12.50 8.17 -13.19
C ALA A 76 -13.68 7.24 -13.51
N GLU A 77 -13.69 6.03 -12.95
CA GLU A 77 -14.66 4.97 -13.29
C GLU A 77 -15.85 4.85 -12.34
N ILE A 78 -15.68 5.20 -11.07
CA ILE A 78 -16.76 5.09 -10.07
C ILE A 78 -17.80 6.20 -10.23
N PHE A 79 -17.37 7.40 -10.62
CA PHE A 79 -18.26 8.56 -10.60
C PHE A 79 -19.00 8.78 -11.94
N PRO A 80 -20.34 8.91 -11.91
CA PRO A 80 -21.10 9.40 -13.05
C PRO A 80 -20.63 10.80 -13.46
N LEU A 81 -20.69 11.09 -14.76
CA LEU A 81 -20.13 12.31 -15.36
C LEU A 81 -20.60 13.60 -14.66
N GLN A 82 -21.86 13.63 -14.20
CA GLN A 82 -22.49 14.80 -13.59
C GLN A 82 -21.88 15.17 -12.23
N VAL A 83 -21.42 14.18 -11.46
CA VAL A 83 -20.89 14.40 -10.09
C VAL A 83 -19.39 14.15 -9.98
N ARG A 84 -18.75 13.73 -11.08
CA ARG A 84 -17.33 13.34 -11.10
C ARG A 84 -16.41 14.43 -10.58
N ALA A 85 -16.58 15.68 -11.03
CA ALA A 85 -15.72 16.78 -10.58
C ALA A 85 -15.77 16.93 -9.05
N THR A 86 -16.96 17.03 -8.47
CA THR A 86 -17.15 17.19 -7.01
C THR A 86 -16.69 15.96 -6.24
N GLY A 87 -17.04 14.76 -6.70
CA GLY A 87 -16.66 13.49 -6.08
C GLY A 87 -15.14 13.31 -6.05
N SER A 88 -14.48 13.54 -7.19
CA SER A 88 -13.02 13.46 -7.31
C SER A 88 -12.32 14.49 -6.42
N SER A 89 -12.79 15.74 -6.37
CA SER A 89 -12.21 16.78 -5.50
C SER A 89 -12.31 16.42 -4.02
N LEU A 90 -13.44 15.89 -3.58
CA LEU A 90 -13.63 15.45 -2.20
C LEU A 90 -12.71 14.27 -1.85
N LEU A 91 -12.58 13.30 -2.76
CA LEU A 91 -11.68 12.16 -2.60
C LEU A 91 -10.22 12.60 -2.49
N MET A 92 -9.80 13.55 -3.32
CA MET A 92 -8.45 14.12 -3.27
C MET A 92 -8.23 14.92 -1.97
N CYS A 93 -9.23 15.63 -1.47
CA CYS A 93 -9.16 16.31 -0.18
C CYS A 93 -8.89 15.31 0.95
N PHE A 94 -9.68 14.24 1.04
CA PHE A 94 -9.46 13.18 2.03
C PHE A 94 -8.11 12.49 1.85
N HIS A 95 -7.67 12.24 0.63
CA HIS A 95 -6.36 11.67 0.34
C HIS A 95 -5.22 12.54 0.90
N TYR A 96 -5.23 13.85 0.61
CA TYR A 96 -4.20 14.77 1.11
C TYR A 96 -4.29 15.00 2.62
N ALA A 97 -5.50 15.03 3.19
CA ALA A 97 -5.68 15.12 4.64
C ALA A 97 -5.09 13.91 5.35
N ASN A 98 -5.35 12.70 4.86
CA ASN A 98 -4.75 11.47 5.38
C ASN A 98 -3.22 11.48 5.23
N ARG A 99 -2.71 11.90 4.07
CA ARG A 99 -1.27 12.01 3.82
C ARG A 99 -0.61 13.00 4.79
N TYR A 100 -1.23 14.14 5.05
CA TYR A 100 -0.76 15.11 6.04
C TYR A 100 -0.74 14.50 7.44
N GLY A 101 -1.83 13.86 7.86
CA GLY A 101 -1.90 13.17 9.16
C GLY A 101 -0.80 12.12 9.31
N LEU A 102 -0.59 11.28 8.29
CA LEU A 102 0.45 10.25 8.30
C LEU A 102 1.85 10.85 8.39
N SER A 103 2.12 11.96 7.67
CA SER A 103 3.42 12.66 7.74
C SER A 103 3.76 13.20 9.13
N LYS A 104 2.74 13.50 9.95
CA LYS A 104 2.90 13.95 11.33
C LYS A 104 2.95 12.79 12.32
N ALA A 105 2.18 11.72 12.06
CA ALA A 105 2.09 10.56 12.94
C ALA A 105 3.30 9.61 12.81
N VAL A 106 3.79 9.33 11.60
CA VAL A 106 4.88 8.36 11.41
C VAL A 106 6.13 8.71 12.21
N PRO A 107 6.63 9.97 12.22
CA PRO A 107 7.80 10.31 13.03
C PRO A 107 7.60 10.06 14.53
N SER A 108 6.40 10.30 15.07
CA SER A 108 6.12 10.08 16.49
C SER A 108 5.93 8.59 16.82
N MET A 109 5.42 7.79 15.88
CA MET A 109 5.29 6.33 16.03
C MET A 109 6.66 5.65 16.11
N LEU A 110 7.65 6.13 15.35
CA LEU A 110 9.01 5.59 15.30
C LEU A 110 9.84 5.87 16.57
N LEU A 111 9.39 6.76 17.46
CA LEU A 111 10.09 7.07 18.70
C LEU A 111 10.12 5.85 19.64
N GLN A 112 11.20 5.72 20.41
CA GLN A 112 11.39 4.60 21.34
C GLN A 112 10.32 4.52 22.45
N GLY A 113 9.70 5.65 22.80
CA GLY A 113 8.60 5.73 23.78
C GLY A 113 7.20 5.48 23.21
N SER A 114 7.09 5.16 21.91
CA SER A 114 5.82 4.93 21.20
C SER A 114 5.76 3.48 20.68
N LEU A 115 5.39 3.28 19.41
CA LEU A 115 5.33 1.95 18.78
C LEU A 115 6.72 1.39 18.45
N LYS A 116 7.76 2.24 18.45
CA LYS A 116 9.11 1.90 17.98
C LYS A 116 9.12 1.54 16.48
N PRO A 117 10.29 1.43 15.83
CA PRO A 117 10.36 1.03 14.43
C PRO A 117 9.67 -0.30 14.15
N GLU A 118 9.94 -1.34 14.94
CA GLU A 118 9.38 -2.67 14.78
C GLU A 118 7.84 -2.66 14.84
N GLY A 119 7.26 -2.02 15.85
CA GLY A 119 5.80 -1.93 15.99
C GLY A 119 5.15 -1.06 14.90
N THR A 120 5.85 -0.03 14.42
CA THR A 120 5.38 0.83 13.32
C THR A 120 5.27 0.05 12.01
N PHE A 121 6.29 -0.76 11.66
CA PHE A 121 6.26 -1.58 10.45
C PHE A 121 5.23 -2.72 10.55
N TRP A 122 5.06 -3.33 11.73
CA TRP A 122 3.97 -4.29 11.98
C TRP A 122 2.58 -3.66 11.79
N PHE A 123 2.37 -2.46 12.32
CA PHE A 123 1.11 -1.72 12.13
C PHE A 123 0.82 -1.49 10.65
N PHE A 124 1.79 -1.00 9.88
CA PHE A 124 1.59 -0.79 8.45
C PHE A 124 1.41 -2.12 7.68
N SER A 125 2.08 -3.19 8.10
CA SER A 125 1.92 -4.52 7.50
C SER A 125 0.50 -5.04 7.71
N LEU A 126 -0.07 -4.84 8.89
CA LEU A 126 -1.46 -5.20 9.17
C LEU A 126 -2.43 -4.36 8.32
N LEU A 127 -2.21 -3.05 8.21
CA LEU A 127 -3.03 -2.18 7.36
C LEU A 127 -2.97 -2.59 5.88
N THR A 128 -1.79 -2.93 5.38
CA THR A 128 -1.60 -3.35 3.98
C THR A 128 -2.26 -4.70 3.73
N PHE A 129 -2.24 -5.61 4.70
CA PHE A 129 -2.96 -6.88 4.64
C PHE A 129 -4.49 -6.69 4.59
N PHE A 130 -5.05 -5.81 5.43
CA PHE A 130 -6.48 -5.49 5.35
C PHE A 130 -6.83 -4.82 4.02
N GLY A 131 -5.96 -3.94 3.51
CA GLY A 131 -6.09 -3.37 2.16
C GLY A 131 -6.12 -4.45 1.07
N LEU A 132 -5.26 -5.48 1.17
CA LEU A 132 -5.25 -6.62 0.25
C LEU A 132 -6.56 -7.39 0.28
N LEU A 133 -7.08 -7.71 1.48
CA LEU A 133 -8.35 -8.40 1.64
C LEU A 133 -9.51 -7.58 1.06
N TRP A 134 -9.55 -6.29 1.38
CA TRP A 134 -10.55 -5.38 0.85
C TRP A 134 -10.51 -5.36 -0.68
N THR A 135 -9.33 -5.22 -1.28
CA THR A 135 -9.18 -5.25 -2.74
C THR A 135 -9.58 -6.60 -3.34
N TRP A 136 -9.29 -7.71 -2.66
CA TRP A 136 -9.62 -9.04 -3.18
C TRP A 136 -11.13 -9.26 -3.25
N PHE A 137 -11.86 -8.89 -2.19
CA PHE A 137 -13.30 -9.16 -2.07
C PHE A 137 -14.19 -8.07 -2.65
N LEU A 138 -13.87 -6.79 -2.42
CA LEU A 138 -14.78 -5.68 -2.72
C LEU A 138 -14.50 -5.02 -4.07
N LEU A 139 -13.30 -5.18 -4.63
CA LEU A 139 -12.98 -4.57 -5.91
C LEU A 139 -13.35 -5.51 -7.07
N PRO A 140 -14.32 -5.16 -7.93
CA PRO A 140 -14.58 -5.90 -9.16
C PRO A 140 -13.47 -5.65 -10.20
N GLU A 141 -13.31 -6.56 -11.16
CA GLU A 141 -12.40 -6.32 -12.29
C GLU A 141 -13.05 -5.32 -13.25
N THR A 142 -12.42 -4.15 -13.40
CA THR A 142 -12.89 -3.08 -14.32
C THR A 142 -12.19 -3.11 -15.66
N ALA A 143 -11.18 -3.96 -15.85
CA ALA A 143 -10.48 -4.06 -17.13
C ALA A 143 -11.40 -4.56 -18.27
N GLY A 144 -11.36 -3.86 -19.41
CA GLY A 144 -12.07 -4.24 -20.62
C GLY A 144 -13.58 -3.97 -20.61
N ARG A 145 -14.10 -3.27 -19.59
CA ARG A 145 -15.52 -2.88 -19.51
C ARG A 145 -15.73 -1.44 -19.93
N THR A 146 -16.90 -1.17 -20.49
CA THR A 146 -17.36 0.19 -20.76
C THR A 146 -17.73 0.91 -19.44
N LEU A 147 -17.80 2.25 -19.46
CA LEU A 147 -18.17 3.04 -18.29
C LEU A 147 -19.59 2.70 -17.78
N GLU A 148 -20.51 2.34 -18.68
CA GLU A 148 -21.88 1.95 -18.33
C GLU A 148 -21.94 0.60 -17.62
N GLU A 149 -21.19 -0.40 -18.11
CA GLU A 149 -21.07 -1.71 -17.47
C GLU A 149 -20.38 -1.64 -16.10
N THR A 150 -19.49 -0.67 -15.92
CA THR A 150 -18.79 -0.43 -14.64
C THR A 150 -19.73 0.23 -13.62
N ASN A 151 -20.53 1.21 -14.03
CA ASN A 151 -21.58 1.78 -13.17
C ASN A 151 -22.62 0.73 -12.74
N GLY A 152 -22.93 -0.24 -13.60
CA GLY A 152 -23.84 -1.35 -13.27
C GLY A 152 -23.31 -2.32 -12.20
N LEU A 153 -21.98 -2.39 -11.98
CA LEU A 153 -21.36 -3.24 -10.95
C LEU A 153 -21.46 -2.66 -9.53
N PHE A 154 -21.67 -1.35 -9.41
CA PHE A 154 -21.67 -0.62 -8.14
C PHE A 154 -23.07 -0.17 -7.67
N ASN A 155 -24.13 -0.58 -8.38
CA ASN A 155 -25.54 -0.37 -8.00
C ASN A 155 -26.10 -1.50 -7.14
#